data_AF-A0A830CG29-F1
#
_entry.id   AF-A0A830CG29-F1
#
_cell.length_a   1.000
_cell.length_b   1.000
_cell.length_c   1.000
_cell.angle_alpha   90.00
_cell.angle_beta   90.00
_cell.angle_gamma   90.00
#
_symmetry.space_group_name_H-M   'P 1'
#
loop_
_entity.id
_entity.type
_entity.pdbx_description
1 polymer ?
#
loop_
_entity_poly.entity_id
_entity_poly.type
_entity_poly.pdbx_seq_one_letter_code
_entity_poly.pdbx_strand_id
1 'polypeptide(L)'
;MAKLLDDRDQRLSVTVLLIEPSNDPKRSARSNSIRFVNLPQPEPPSNSTASGLSLHIQSIESHKKHVHNEAAKSRNLAGFVVDIFCTSMIDVAHELGVPSYVFFTSGAAKLGLLFHFQGLLDYQNQDPTACKSLNDEISVPSYGSPVPVKLLPAMLLGKDGGNQMAMNMARSLR
;
A
#
# COMPACT_ATOMS: atom_id res chain seq x y z
N MET A 1 9.35 10.95 4.26
CA MET A 1 8.10 11.50 4.82
C MET A 1 8.20 11.77 6.32
N ALA A 2 8.38 10.75 7.18
CA ALA A 2 8.40 10.91 8.64
C ALA A 2 9.28 12.08 9.16
N LYS A 3 10.55 12.15 8.73
CA LYS A 3 11.45 13.27 9.06
C LYS A 3 10.92 14.64 8.65
N LEU A 4 10.31 14.75 7.47
CA LEU A 4 9.74 16.02 7.01
C LEU A 4 8.52 16.45 7.83
N LEU A 5 7.71 15.50 8.33
CA LEU A 5 6.60 15.82 9.22
C LEU A 5 7.11 16.33 10.57
N ASP A 6 8.12 15.65 11.09
CA ASP A 6 8.81 15.97 12.34
C ASP A 6 9.48 17.35 12.30
N ASP A 7 10.22 17.64 11.23
CA ASP A 7 10.91 18.92 11.04
C ASP A 7 9.92 20.09 10.87
N ARG A 8 8.71 19.83 10.36
CA ARG A 8 7.69 20.85 10.08
C ARG A 8 6.84 21.22 11.29
N ASP A 9 6.52 20.27 12.17
CA ASP A 9 5.70 20.52 13.35
C ASP A 9 6.15 19.65 14.52
N GLN A 10 6.86 20.28 15.46
CA GLN A 10 7.40 19.65 16.67
C GLN A 10 6.31 19.19 17.67
N ARG A 11 5.04 19.53 17.44
CA ARG A 11 3.90 19.01 18.24
C ARG A 11 3.48 17.62 17.78
N LEU A 12 3.90 17.20 16.60
CA LEU A 12 3.64 15.86 16.09
C LEU A 12 4.70 14.89 16.61
N SER A 13 4.28 13.68 16.93
CA SER A 13 5.19 12.55 17.10
C SER A 13 4.85 11.47 16.09
N VAL A 14 5.88 10.80 15.56
CA VAL A 14 5.71 9.80 14.51
C VAL A 14 6.18 8.45 15.04
N THR A 15 5.27 7.48 15.08
CA THR A 15 5.65 6.08 15.31
C THR A 15 5.62 5.33 13.98
N VAL A 16 6.76 4.78 13.57
CA VAL A 16 6.90 3.94 12.38
C VAL A 16 6.80 2.47 12.80
N LEU A 17 5.70 1.82 12.42
CA LEU A 17 5.47 0.39 12.67
C LEU A 17 6.12 -0.45 11.57
N LEU A 18 6.92 -1.42 11.97
CA LEU A 18 7.72 -2.24 11.07
C LEU A 18 7.14 -3.65 11.06
N ILE A 19 6.41 -3.96 9.98
CA ILE A 19 5.71 -5.24 9.74
C ILE A 19 6.72 -6.36 9.43
N GLU A 20 7.79 -6.05 8.69
CA GLU A 20 8.90 -6.97 8.48
C GLU A 20 10.18 -6.44 9.15
N PRO A 21 10.89 -7.28 9.92
CA PRO A 21 12.17 -6.91 10.51
C PRO A 21 13.21 -6.77 9.41
N SER A 22 13.45 -5.54 8.95
CA SER A 22 14.63 -5.20 8.15
C SER A 22 15.79 -4.80 9.07
N ASN A 23 16.96 -5.38 8.83
CA ASN A 23 18.20 -5.08 9.54
C ASN A 23 18.86 -3.76 9.09
N ASP A 24 18.12 -2.81 8.50
CA ASP A 24 18.70 -1.57 7.98
C ASP A 24 19.26 -0.68 9.11
N PRO A 25 20.58 -0.46 9.17
CA PRO A 25 21.23 0.35 10.21
C PRO A 25 20.78 1.83 10.19
N LYS A 26 20.18 2.32 9.09
CA LYS A 26 19.65 3.70 8.98
C LYS A 26 18.42 3.96 9.86
N ARG A 27 17.80 2.92 10.43
CA ARG A 27 16.69 3.01 11.41
C ARG A 27 17.11 3.65 12.74
N SER A 28 18.42 3.85 12.96
CA SER A 28 19.00 4.44 14.18
C SER A 28 19.08 5.97 14.20
N ALA A 29 18.63 6.66 13.14
CA ALA A 29 18.60 8.13 13.10
C ALA A 29 17.54 8.66 14.09
N ARG A 30 17.94 8.78 15.36
CA ARG A 30 17.13 9.30 16.47
C ARG A 30 16.89 10.79 16.26
N SER A 31 15.73 11.14 15.73
CA SER A 31 15.07 12.38 16.14
C SER A 31 14.29 12.08 17.43
N ASN A 32 14.17 13.04 18.35
CA ASN A 32 13.53 12.81 19.65
C ASN A 32 12.04 12.41 19.54
N SER A 33 11.39 12.71 18.42
CA SER A 33 9.96 12.57 18.18
C SER A 33 9.60 11.47 17.16
N ILE A 34 10.59 10.79 16.57
CA ILE A 34 10.38 9.63 15.69
C ILE A 34 10.77 8.34 16.41
N ARG A 35 9.80 7.45 16.59
CA ARG A 35 9.97 6.13 17.21
C ARG A 35 9.78 5.03 16.18
N PHE A 36 10.66 4.05 16.15
CA PHE A 36 10.49 2.83 15.34
C PHE A 36 10.07 1.68 16.26
N VAL A 37 9.06 0.91 15.84
CA VAL A 37 8.56 -0.25 16.58
C VAL A 37 8.53 -1.45 15.66
N ASN A 38 9.30 -2.48 15.99
CA ASN A 38 9.19 -3.78 15.34
C ASN A 38 7.94 -4.49 15.87
N LEU A 39 7.04 -4.87 14.97
CA LEU A 39 5.86 -5.63 15.35
C LEU A 39 6.25 -7.11 15.55
N PRO A 40 5.58 -7.82 16.48
CA PRO A 40 5.72 -9.26 16.60
C PRO A 40 5.36 -9.94 15.29
N GLN A 41 6.09 -11.00 14.95
CA GLN A 41 5.72 -11.84 13.81
C GLN A 41 4.42 -12.60 14.12
N PRO A 42 3.40 -12.51 13.25
CA PRO A 42 2.19 -13.30 13.37
C PRO A 42 2.50 -14.76 13.11
N GLU A 43 1.61 -15.64 13.57
CA GLU A 43 1.74 -17.07 13.29
C GLU A 43 1.74 -17.31 11.78
N PRO A 44 2.62 -18.18 11.26
CA PRO A 44 2.69 -18.45 9.84
C PRO A 44 1.35 -19.05 9.37
N PRO A 45 0.80 -18.61 8.23
CA PRO A 45 -0.45 -19.15 7.74
C PRO A 45 -0.27 -20.64 7.46
N SER A 46 -1.03 -21.48 8.18
CA SER A 46 -1.10 -22.91 7.92
C SER A 46 -1.72 -23.12 6.54
N ASN A 47 -0.88 -23.49 5.57
CA ASN A 47 -1.26 -23.91 4.20
C ASN A 47 -1.59 -22.79 3.19
N SER A 48 -0.86 -21.67 3.20
CA SER A 48 -1.00 -20.68 2.12
C SER A 48 -0.36 -21.17 0.82
N THR A 49 -1.15 -21.21 -0.26
CA THR A 49 -0.67 -21.42 -1.64
C THR A 49 -0.29 -20.12 -2.33
N ALA A 50 -0.42 -18.98 -1.65
CA ALA A 50 -0.04 -17.69 -2.21
C ALA A 50 1.47 -17.64 -2.46
N SER A 51 1.91 -16.80 -3.39
CA SER A 51 3.33 -16.56 -3.66
C SER A 51 3.59 -15.07 -3.93
N GLY A 52 4.87 -14.67 -3.83
CA GLY A 52 5.32 -13.31 -4.17
C GLY A 52 4.53 -12.22 -3.44
N LEU A 53 3.95 -11.30 -4.21
CA LEU A 53 3.25 -10.13 -3.68
C LEU A 53 1.98 -10.52 -2.88
N SER A 54 1.28 -11.58 -3.26
CA SER A 54 0.09 -12.05 -2.57
C SER A 54 0.41 -12.56 -1.15
N LEU A 55 1.56 -13.23 -0.96
CA LEU A 55 2.05 -13.59 0.39
C LEU A 55 2.40 -12.36 1.21
N HIS A 56 3.04 -11.36 0.60
CA HIS A 56 3.43 -10.15 1.30
C HIS A 56 2.19 -9.39 1.82
N ILE A 57 1.11 -9.30 1.02
CA ILE A 57 -0.15 -8.72 1.48
C ILE A 57 -0.80 -9.55 2.58
N GLN A 58 -0.86 -10.88 2.44
CA GLN A 58 -1.39 -11.74 3.50
C GLN A 58 -0.59 -11.58 4.81
N SER A 59 0.72 -11.41 4.70
CA SER A 59 1.59 -11.08 5.83
C SER A 59 1.19 -9.73 6.45
N ILE A 60 0.99 -8.69 5.66
CA ILE A 60 0.53 -7.38 6.18
C ILE A 60 -0.83 -7.52 6.89
N GLU A 61 -1.80 -8.23 6.29
CA GLU A 61 -3.12 -8.47 6.88
C GLU A 61 -3.03 -9.17 8.25
N SER A 62 -2.16 -10.16 8.39
CA SER A 62 -2.00 -10.89 9.66
C SER A 62 -1.40 -10.02 10.79
N HIS A 63 -0.86 -8.84 10.47
CA HIS A 63 -0.38 -7.87 11.46
C HIS A 63 -1.46 -6.91 11.98
N LYS A 64 -2.70 -6.93 11.46
CA LYS A 64 -3.78 -6.02 11.89
C LYS A 64 -3.93 -5.92 13.40
N LYS A 65 -3.96 -7.07 14.10
CA LYS A 65 -4.06 -7.12 15.57
C LYS A 65 -2.85 -6.50 16.27
N HIS A 66 -1.64 -6.73 15.76
CA HIS A 66 -0.41 -6.14 16.31
C HIS A 66 -0.37 -4.63 16.11
N VAL A 67 -0.77 -4.15 14.93
CA VAL A 67 -0.89 -2.72 14.60
C VAL A 67 -1.91 -2.06 15.50
N HIS A 68 -3.11 -2.63 15.63
CA HIS A 68 -4.16 -2.13 16.51
C HIS A 68 -3.65 -1.99 17.96
N ASN A 69 -3.05 -3.06 18.50
CA ASN A 69 -2.58 -3.07 19.88
C ASN A 69 -1.45 -2.06 20.15
N GLU A 70 -0.56 -1.83 19.20
CA GLU A 70 0.49 -0.81 19.35
C GLU A 70 -0.08 0.61 19.22
N ALA A 71 -0.97 0.84 18.26
CA ALA A 71 -1.61 2.14 18.05
C ALA A 71 -2.49 2.55 19.24
N ALA A 72 -3.24 1.61 19.81
CA ALA A 72 -4.11 1.82 20.97
C ALA A 72 -3.36 2.24 22.26
N LYS A 73 -2.03 2.06 22.32
CA LYS A 73 -1.21 2.56 23.44
C LYS A 73 -1.10 4.09 23.42
N SER A 74 -1.30 4.73 22.27
CA SER A 74 -1.22 6.18 22.13
C SER A 74 -2.55 6.83 22.53
N ARG A 75 -2.52 7.71 23.53
CA ARG A 75 -3.71 8.47 23.98
C ARG A 75 -4.11 9.60 23.02
N ASN A 76 -3.18 10.06 22.19
CA ASN A 76 -3.35 11.21 21.30
C ASN A 76 -3.10 10.81 19.83
N LEU A 77 -3.59 9.62 19.43
CA LEU A 77 -3.43 9.14 18.07
C LEU A 77 -4.22 10.05 17.11
N ALA A 78 -3.50 10.77 16.23
CA ALA A 78 -4.12 11.72 15.30
C ALA A 78 -4.53 11.08 13.96
N GLY A 79 -3.98 9.93 13.62
CA GLY A 79 -4.26 9.24 12.37
C GLY A 79 -3.15 8.31 11.92
N PHE A 80 -3.42 7.60 10.84
CA PHE A 80 -2.50 6.66 10.21
C PHE A 80 -1.95 7.24 8.91
N VAL A 81 -0.67 7.01 8.63
CA VAL A 81 -0.10 7.14 7.29
C VAL A 81 0.30 5.75 6.82
N VAL A 82 -0.36 5.24 5.79
CA VAL A 82 -0.19 3.86 5.31
C VAL A 82 0.41 3.87 3.91
N ASP A 83 1.32 2.95 3.61
CA ASP A 83 1.73 2.71 2.22
C ASP A 83 0.56 2.08 1.44
N ILE A 84 0.56 2.19 0.11
CA ILE A 84 -0.48 1.62 -0.76
C ILE A 84 -0.62 0.10 -0.62
N PHE A 85 0.45 -0.61 -0.28
CA PHE A 85 0.41 -2.04 0.02
C PHE A 85 -0.15 -2.34 1.41
N CYS A 86 -0.27 -1.35 2.28
CA CYS A 86 -0.76 -1.46 3.64
C CYS A 86 -2.17 -0.87 3.82
N THR A 87 -2.95 -0.76 2.74
CA THR A 87 -4.30 -0.16 2.81
C THR A 87 -5.26 -0.94 3.71
N SER A 88 -4.95 -2.19 4.02
CA SER A 88 -5.69 -2.97 5.01
C SER A 88 -5.63 -2.39 6.44
N MET A 89 -4.63 -1.56 6.73
CA MET A 89 -4.54 -0.83 8.01
C MET A 89 -5.52 0.34 8.09
N ILE A 90 -6.20 0.70 6.99
CA ILE A 90 -7.31 1.65 7.02
C ILE A 90 -8.43 1.13 7.91
N ASP A 91 -8.73 -0.17 7.85
CA ASP A 91 -9.74 -0.80 8.73
C ASP A 91 -9.38 -0.61 10.21
N VAL A 92 -8.09 -0.78 10.56
CA VAL A 92 -7.59 -0.60 11.93
C VAL A 92 -7.70 0.86 12.37
N ALA A 93 -7.39 1.81 11.49
CA ALA A 93 -7.57 3.24 11.78
C ALA A 93 -9.04 3.58 12.01
N HIS A 94 -9.93 3.01 11.18
CA HIS A 94 -11.38 3.15 11.30
C HIS A 94 -11.90 2.58 12.62
N GLU A 95 -11.46 1.38 13.03
CA GLU A 95 -11.79 0.79 14.33
C GLU A 95 -11.34 1.66 15.52
N LEU A 96 -10.20 2.34 15.39
CA LEU A 96 -9.68 3.27 16.39
C LEU A 96 -10.30 4.67 16.30
N GLY A 97 -11.19 4.92 15.34
CA GLY A 97 -11.90 6.19 15.18
C GLY A 97 -11.01 7.35 14.69
N VAL A 98 -9.91 7.08 14.00
CA VAL A 98 -8.96 8.09 13.52
C VAL A 98 -8.84 8.08 12.00
N PRO A 99 -8.51 9.22 11.36
CA PRO A 99 -8.35 9.29 9.91
C PRO A 99 -7.13 8.48 9.44
N SER A 100 -7.16 8.09 8.17
CA SER A 100 -6.05 7.43 7.48
C SER A 100 -5.67 8.20 6.21
N TYR A 101 -4.37 8.23 5.92
CA TYR A 101 -3.78 8.88 4.76
C TYR A 101 -2.91 7.89 4.02
N VAL A 102 -3.11 7.73 2.72
CA VAL A 102 -2.29 6.82 1.91
C VAL A 102 -1.08 7.57 1.34
N PHE A 103 0.10 7.08 1.67
CA PHE A 103 1.35 7.50 1.06
C PHE A 103 1.66 6.62 -0.15
N PHE A 104 1.37 7.12 -1.34
CA PHE A 104 1.71 6.44 -2.59
C PHE A 104 3.18 6.69 -2.93
N THR A 105 4.02 5.67 -2.76
CA THR A 105 5.48 5.74 -2.95
C THR A 105 5.95 5.84 -4.40
N SER A 106 5.03 5.80 -5.37
CA SER A 106 5.33 5.87 -6.80
C SER A 106 4.82 7.18 -7.44
N GLY A 107 5.08 7.36 -8.74
CA GLY A 107 4.71 8.58 -9.47
C GLY A 107 3.22 8.67 -9.80
N ALA A 108 2.71 9.89 -9.96
CA ALA A 108 1.31 10.15 -10.29
C ALA A 108 0.83 9.48 -11.58
N ALA A 109 1.71 9.30 -12.57
CA ALA A 109 1.39 8.56 -13.81
C ALA A 109 0.99 7.10 -13.54
N LYS A 110 1.66 6.43 -12.59
CA LYS A 110 1.33 5.06 -12.16
C LYS A 110 0.02 5.03 -11.37
N LEU A 111 -0.24 6.05 -10.55
CA LEU A 111 -1.51 6.17 -9.84
C LEU A 111 -2.69 6.33 -10.81
N GLY A 112 -2.52 7.21 -11.82
CA GLY A 112 -3.50 7.38 -12.89
C GLY A 112 -3.72 6.11 -13.70
N LEU A 113 -2.67 5.31 -13.94
CA LEU A 113 -2.79 3.99 -14.57
C LEU A 113 -3.69 3.05 -13.75
N LEU A 114 -3.45 2.96 -12.44
CA LEU A 114 -4.24 2.12 -11.52
C LEU A 114 -5.72 2.51 -11.57
N PHE A 115 -6.02 3.81 -11.50
CA PHE A 115 -7.38 4.33 -11.58
C PHE A 115 -8.04 4.12 -12.94
N HIS A 116 -7.26 4.19 -14.03
CA HIS A 116 -7.77 3.94 -15.36
C HIS A 116 -8.19 2.47 -15.51
N PHE A 117 -7.33 1.54 -15.11
CA PHE A 117 -7.62 0.10 -15.18
C PHE A 117 -8.81 -0.28 -14.29
N GLN A 118 -8.87 0.28 -13.07
CA GLN A 118 -10.00 0.10 -12.17
C GLN A 118 -11.30 0.62 -12.78
N GLY A 119 -11.27 1.78 -13.46
CA GLY A 119 -12.46 2.32 -14.12
C GLY A 119 -12.93 1.48 -15.32
N LEU A 120 -12.00 0.92 -16.10
CA LEU A 120 -12.33 0.01 -17.20
C LEU A 120 -13.07 -1.23 -16.70
N LEU A 121 -12.59 -1.82 -15.60
CA LEU A 121 -13.23 -2.98 -14.97
C LEU A 121 -14.58 -2.63 -14.35
N ASP A 122 -14.61 -1.62 -13.47
CA ASP A 122 -15.77 -1.37 -12.60
C ASP A 122 -16.93 -0.68 -13.33
N TYR A 123 -16.65 0.13 -14.35
CA TYR A 123 -17.68 0.94 -15.02
C TYR A 123 -17.90 0.58 -16.48
N GLN A 124 -16.92 -0.03 -17.15
CA GLN A 124 -17.03 -0.38 -18.57
C GLN A 124 -17.12 -1.88 -18.82
N ASN A 125 -17.00 -2.72 -17.78
CA ASN A 125 -16.94 -4.18 -17.89
C ASN A 125 -15.88 -4.65 -18.91
N GLN A 126 -14.78 -3.90 -19.04
CA GLN A 126 -13.67 -4.23 -19.90
C GLN A 126 -12.53 -4.79 -19.07
N ASP A 127 -12.05 -5.98 -19.43
CA ASP A 127 -10.85 -6.54 -18.83
C ASP A 127 -9.61 -5.91 -19.50
N PRO A 128 -8.86 -5.03 -18.80
CA PRO A 128 -7.69 -4.38 -19.39
C PRO A 128 -6.54 -5.37 -19.63
N THR A 129 -6.63 -6.60 -19.09
CA THR A 129 -5.68 -7.69 -19.35
C THR A 129 -6.01 -8.48 -20.61
N ALA A 130 -7.18 -8.27 -21.22
CA ALA A 130 -7.61 -8.94 -22.45
C ALA A 130 -6.95 -8.38 -23.73
N CYS A 131 -5.84 -7.63 -23.60
CA CYS A 131 -5.04 -7.20 -24.74
C CYS A 131 -4.57 -8.42 -25.54
N LYS A 132 -4.72 -8.35 -26.87
CA LYS A 132 -4.48 -9.49 -27.77
C LYS A 132 -2.99 -9.74 -27.98
N SER A 133 -2.17 -8.70 -27.85
CA SER A 133 -0.72 -8.75 -28.06
C SER A 133 0.03 -7.87 -27.06
N LEU A 134 1.23 -8.31 -26.67
CA LEU A 134 2.16 -7.52 -25.85
C LEU A 134 2.72 -6.29 -26.61
N ASN A 135 2.57 -6.26 -27.94
CA ASN A 135 2.92 -5.13 -28.79
C ASN A 135 1.77 -4.12 -28.93
N ASP A 136 0.58 -4.41 -28.40
CA ASP A 136 -0.51 -3.44 -28.38
C ASP A 136 -0.14 -2.25 -27.48
N GLU A 137 -0.74 -1.09 -27.75
CA GLU A 137 -0.58 0.12 -26.96
C GLU A 137 -1.92 0.49 -26.31
N ILE A 138 -1.86 0.96 -25.07
CA ILE A 138 -3.02 1.42 -24.31
C ILE A 138 -2.92 2.93 -24.12
N SER A 139 -3.99 3.63 -24.49
CA SER A 139 -4.13 5.06 -24.20
C SER A 139 -4.63 5.23 -22.77
N VAL A 140 -3.79 5.82 -21.91
CA VAL A 140 -4.09 6.05 -20.50
C VAL A 140 -4.10 7.55 -20.25
N PRO A 141 -5.17 8.15 -19.68
CA PRO A 141 -5.28 9.60 -19.54
C PRO A 141 -4.13 10.29 -18.78
N SER A 142 -3.43 9.55 -17.91
CA SER A 142 -2.30 10.06 -17.13
C SER A 142 -0.95 10.00 -17.86
N TYR A 143 -0.92 9.56 -19.11
CA TYR A 143 0.28 9.48 -19.95
C TYR A 143 0.12 10.38 -21.18
N GLY A 144 1.20 11.07 -21.54
CA GLY A 144 1.20 11.95 -22.73
C GLY A 144 1.18 11.20 -24.06
N SER A 145 1.49 9.90 -24.05
CA SER A 145 1.51 9.03 -25.22
C SER A 145 0.96 7.65 -24.83
N PRO A 146 0.42 6.88 -25.80
CA PRO A 146 0.06 5.48 -25.57
C PRO A 146 1.22 4.66 -25.00
N VAL A 147 0.89 3.73 -24.11
CA VAL A 147 1.86 2.90 -23.40
C VAL A 147 1.81 1.47 -23.95
N PRO A 148 2.93 0.94 -24.47
CA PRO A 148 2.99 -0.46 -24.89
C PRO A 148 2.67 -1.41 -23.72
N VAL A 149 1.85 -2.44 -23.97
CA VAL A 149 1.39 -3.40 -22.95
C VAL A 149 2.57 -4.06 -22.24
N LYS A 150 3.63 -4.41 -22.97
CA LYS A 150 4.87 -4.99 -22.39
C LYS A 150 5.58 -4.13 -21.34
N LEU A 151 5.30 -2.82 -21.28
CA LEU A 151 5.90 -1.90 -20.31
C LEU A 151 5.00 -1.70 -19.08
N LEU A 152 3.80 -2.27 -19.08
CA LEU A 152 2.91 -2.16 -17.93
C LEU A 152 3.44 -2.98 -16.75
N PRO A 153 3.22 -2.51 -15.51
CA PRO A 153 3.54 -3.29 -14.32
C PRO A 153 2.93 -4.69 -14.37
N ALA A 154 3.74 -5.72 -14.09
CA ALA A 154 3.29 -7.12 -14.08
C ALA A 154 2.08 -7.35 -13.17
N MET A 155 1.95 -6.59 -12.06
CA MET A 155 0.79 -6.64 -11.18
C MET A 155 -0.53 -6.30 -11.89
N LEU A 156 -0.52 -5.52 -12.97
CA LEU A 156 -1.75 -5.19 -13.70
C LEU A 156 -2.13 -6.26 -14.72
N LEU A 157 -1.16 -7.04 -15.19
CA LEU A 157 -1.36 -8.05 -16.26
C LEU A 157 -1.43 -9.49 -15.72
N GLY A 158 -1.01 -9.71 -14.48
CA GLY A 158 -0.90 -11.03 -13.88
C GLY A 158 -2.27 -11.62 -13.52
N LYS A 159 -2.48 -12.89 -13.91
CA LYS A 159 -3.63 -13.71 -13.50
C LYS A 159 -3.49 -14.28 -12.08
N ASP A 160 -2.31 -14.18 -11.48
CA ASP A 160 -1.95 -14.74 -10.16
C ASP A 160 -2.45 -13.89 -8.97
N GLY A 161 -3.56 -13.17 -9.14
CA GLY A 161 -4.16 -12.29 -8.12
C GLY A 161 -3.57 -10.88 -8.04
N GLY A 162 -2.46 -10.60 -8.73
CA GLY A 162 -1.86 -9.26 -8.79
C GLY A 162 -2.82 -8.19 -9.31
N ASN A 163 -3.61 -8.52 -10.35
CA ASN A 163 -4.57 -7.58 -10.93
C ASN A 163 -5.68 -7.24 -9.93
N GLN A 164 -6.30 -8.25 -9.31
CA GLN A 164 -7.31 -8.04 -8.28
C GLN A 164 -6.79 -7.17 -7.13
N MET A 165 -5.55 -7.41 -6.72
CA MET A 165 -4.89 -6.60 -5.70
C MET A 165 -4.71 -5.15 -6.16
N ALA A 166 -4.23 -4.92 -7.38
CA ALA A 166 -4.10 -3.58 -7.94
C ALA A 166 -5.44 -2.83 -7.96
N MET A 167 -6.52 -3.54 -8.28
CA MET A 167 -7.87 -2.98 -8.26
C MET A 167 -8.34 -2.68 -6.83
N ASN A 168 -8.07 -3.54 -5.87
CA ASN A 168 -8.39 -3.30 -4.46
C ASN A 168 -7.62 -2.08 -3.91
N MET A 169 -6.34 -1.93 -4.27
CA MET A 169 -5.53 -0.75 -3.93
C MET A 169 -6.10 0.53 -4.55
N ALA A 170 -6.59 0.48 -5.78
CA ALA A 170 -7.22 1.64 -6.41
C ALA A 170 -8.57 2.01 -5.73
N ARG A 171 -9.37 1.00 -5.35
CA ARG A 171 -10.65 1.21 -4.67
C ARG A 171 -10.50 1.76 -3.27
N SER A 172 -9.46 1.39 -2.53
CA SER A 172 -9.23 1.89 -1.16
C SER A 172 -8.87 3.39 -1.09
N LEU A 173 -8.66 4.05 -2.23
CA LEU A 173 -8.37 5.48 -2.34
C LEU A 173 -9.61 6.33 -2.68
N ARG A 174 -10.79 5.72 -2.81
CA ARG A 174 -12.05 6.39 -3.17
C ARG A 174 -13.15 6.08 -2.17
#